data_AF-A0A7K1CG60-F1
#
_entry.id   AF-A0A7K1CG60-F1
#
_cell.length_a   1.000
_cell.length_b   1.000
_cell.length_c   1.000
_cell.angle_alpha   90.00
_cell.angle_beta   90.00
_cell.angle_gamma   90.00
#
_symmetry.space_group_name_H-M   'P 1'
#
loop_
_entity.id
_entity.type
_entity.pdbx_description
1 polymer ?
#
loop_
_entity_poly.entity_id
_entity_poly.type
_entity_poly.pdbx_seq_one_letter_code
_entity_poly.pdbx_strand_id
1 'polypeptide(L)'
;MSLRQFYPKRNGRKGLSTWKLFILYAISAIAVGLQISYPLVDGEALRLITIATVYWAAGAMLLHAFFAYGITYALTFLVVTFSYSLLIEQVGSRSGWPFGSYEYSGTLGYQIYGVPLVVPFAWVMIAHPVLIAARKVTKNWVFLYGGLGMMAWDLFLDPQMVAAERWIWDFTGPNVPLQPDIPLSNTFGWLLTGMGLMAILNRVLRQ
;
A
#
# COMPACT_ATOMS: atom_id res chain seq x y z
N MET A 1 -31.26 4.99 48.57
CA MET A 1 -31.78 5.61 47.33
C MET A 1 -30.88 5.19 46.18
N SER A 2 -31.41 4.30 45.32
CA SER A 2 -30.94 3.78 44.02
C SER A 2 -29.44 3.84 43.62
N LEU A 3 -28.82 2.65 43.62
CA LEU A 3 -27.67 2.26 42.80
C LEU A 3 -28.00 2.44 41.30
N ARG A 4 -27.58 3.56 40.70
CA ARG A 4 -27.65 3.73 39.24
C ARG A 4 -26.42 3.12 38.58
N GLN A 5 -26.62 1.90 38.09
CA GLN A 5 -25.92 1.24 36.98
C GLN A 5 -25.00 2.17 36.16
N PHE A 6 -23.70 2.13 36.48
CA PHE A 6 -22.63 2.45 35.53
C PHE A 6 -22.12 1.15 34.92
N TYR A 7 -22.98 0.48 34.15
CA TYR A 7 -22.48 -0.42 33.12
C TYR A 7 -22.34 0.40 31.85
N PRO A 8 -21.12 0.71 31.36
CA PRO A 8 -20.99 1.24 30.02
C PRO A 8 -21.68 0.27 29.06
N LYS A 9 -22.49 0.80 28.14
CA LYS A 9 -23.12 0.01 27.07
C LYS A 9 -22.03 -0.88 26.49
N ARG A 10 -22.21 -2.19 26.64
CA ARG A 10 -21.43 -3.20 25.90
C ARG A 10 -21.63 -2.83 24.43
N ASN A 11 -20.65 -2.14 23.84
CA ASN A 11 -20.68 -1.78 22.44
C ASN A 11 -20.88 -3.10 21.71
N GLY A 12 -22.09 -3.32 21.22
CA GLY A 12 -22.42 -4.49 20.46
C GLY A 12 -21.51 -4.47 19.26
N ARG A 13 -20.50 -5.35 19.26
CA ARG A 13 -19.90 -5.85 18.03
C ARG A 13 -21.02 -6.55 17.26
N LYS A 14 -21.99 -5.79 16.73
CA LYS A 14 -22.88 -6.29 15.70
C LYS A 14 -21.95 -6.62 14.56
N GLY A 15 -21.78 -7.92 14.30
CA GLY A 15 -21.01 -8.38 13.16
C GLY A 15 -21.45 -7.64 11.90
N LEU A 16 -20.53 -7.45 10.96
CA LEU A 16 -20.87 -6.89 9.66
C LEU A 16 -22.03 -7.70 9.07
N SER A 17 -23.01 -7.00 8.49
CA SER A 17 -24.08 -7.64 7.73
C SER A 17 -23.47 -8.59 6.70
N THR A 18 -24.08 -9.77 6.50
CA THR A 18 -23.65 -10.77 5.53
C THR A 18 -23.38 -10.18 4.15
N TRP A 19 -24.20 -9.20 3.74
CA TRP A 19 -24.03 -8.50 2.46
C TRP A 19 -22.73 -7.68 2.39
N LYS A 20 -22.36 -6.99 3.48
CA LYS A 20 -21.10 -6.22 3.54
C LYS A 20 -19.89 -7.15 3.48
N LEU A 21 -19.95 -8.30 4.16
CA LEU A 21 -18.90 -9.32 4.08
C LEU A 21 -18.81 -9.92 2.68
N PHE A 22 -19.94 -10.22 2.05
CA PHE A 22 -19.99 -10.72 0.69
C PHE A 22 -19.32 -9.76 -0.30
N ILE A 23 -19.66 -8.46 -0.25
CA ILE A 23 -19.03 -7.45 -1.11
C ILE A 23 -17.52 -7.41 -0.86
N LEU A 24 -17.08 -7.35 0.40
CA LEU A 24 -15.66 -7.29 0.72
C LEU A 24 -14.90 -8.51 0.18
N TYR A 25 -15.47 -9.71 0.34
CA TYR A 25 -14.86 -10.94 -0.18
C TYR A 25 -14.88 -11.01 -1.69
N ALA A 26 -15.95 -10.56 -2.35
CA ALA A 26 -16.02 -10.53 -3.82
C ALA A 26 -14.93 -9.61 -4.41
N ILE A 27 -14.78 -8.40 -3.89
CA ILE A 27 -13.74 -7.45 -4.33
C ILE A 27 -12.34 -8.00 -4.06
N SER A 28 -12.13 -8.61 -2.88
CA SER A 28 -10.85 -9.22 -2.54
C SER A 28 -10.54 -10.43 -3.45
N ALA A 29 -11.54 -11.24 -3.78
CA ALA A 29 -11.39 -12.37 -4.68
C ALA A 29 -11.05 -11.92 -6.11
N ILE A 30 -11.62 -10.82 -6.59
CA ILE A 30 -11.24 -10.22 -7.88
C ILE A 30 -9.78 -9.78 -7.85
N ALA A 31 -9.34 -9.06 -6.81
CA ALA A 31 -7.96 -8.64 -6.67
C ALA A 31 -6.97 -9.83 -6.66
N VAL A 32 -7.31 -10.91 -5.95
CA VAL A 32 -6.51 -12.15 -5.93
C VAL A 32 -6.53 -12.85 -7.29
N GLY A 33 -7.69 -12.92 -7.96
CA GLY A 33 -7.80 -13.52 -9.30
C GLY A 33 -6.94 -12.79 -10.33
N LEU A 34 -6.88 -11.46 -10.25
CA LEU A 34 -6.02 -10.65 -11.12
C LEU A 34 -4.53 -10.91 -10.85
N GLN A 35 -4.13 -11.04 -9.58
CA GLN A 35 -2.76 -11.43 -9.22
C GLN A 35 -2.40 -12.83 -9.74
N ILE A 36 -3.32 -13.80 -9.67
CA ILE A 36 -3.11 -15.14 -10.22
C ILE A 36 -2.99 -15.08 -11.76
N SER A 37 -3.72 -14.19 -12.42
CA SER A 37 -3.62 -14.03 -13.88
C SER A 37 -2.36 -13.30 -14.35
N TYR A 38 -1.71 -12.51 -13.49
CA TYR A 38 -0.55 -11.69 -13.85
C TYR A 38 0.57 -12.47 -14.55
N PRO A 39 1.08 -13.60 -14.02
CA PRO A 39 2.13 -14.37 -14.69
C PRO A 39 1.67 -15.16 -15.93
N LEU A 40 0.36 -15.16 -16.23
CA LEU A 40 -0.23 -15.94 -17.33
C LEU A 40 -0.49 -15.10 -18.59
N VAL A 41 -0.19 -13.80 -18.55
CA VAL A 41 -0.48 -12.85 -19.63
C VAL A 41 0.75 -12.00 -19.96
N ASP A 42 0.77 -11.45 -21.16
CA ASP A 42 1.82 -10.56 -21.65
C ASP A 42 1.24 -9.30 -22.32
N GLY A 43 2.13 -8.39 -22.72
CA GLY A 43 1.81 -7.19 -23.50
C GLY A 43 0.76 -6.27 -22.85
N GLU A 44 -0.26 -5.92 -23.62
CA GLU A 44 -1.32 -5.00 -23.20
C GLU A 44 -2.21 -5.59 -22.10
N ALA A 45 -2.50 -6.89 -22.15
CA ALA A 45 -3.28 -7.57 -21.12
C ALA A 45 -2.57 -7.50 -19.77
N LEU A 46 -1.25 -7.72 -19.73
CA LEU A 46 -0.43 -7.57 -18.54
C LEU A 46 -0.50 -6.14 -17.98
N ARG A 47 -0.43 -5.12 -18.84
CA ARG A 47 -0.55 -3.71 -18.43
C ARG A 47 -1.89 -3.43 -17.76
N LEU A 48 -2.99 -3.86 -18.38
CA LEU A 48 -4.33 -3.67 -17.84
C LEU A 48 -4.55 -4.46 -16.53
N ILE A 49 -4.07 -5.70 -16.45
CA ILE A 49 -4.13 -6.52 -15.24
C ILE A 49 -3.31 -5.89 -14.11
N THR A 50 -2.14 -5.32 -14.38
CA THR A 50 -1.33 -4.60 -13.39
C THR A 50 -2.12 -3.44 -12.77
N ILE A 51 -2.69 -2.58 -13.62
CA ILE A 51 -3.46 -1.41 -13.20
C ILE A 51 -4.72 -1.84 -12.45
N ALA A 52 -5.46 -2.81 -12.99
CA ALA A 52 -6.68 -3.32 -12.38
C ALA A 52 -6.40 -3.93 -10.99
N THR A 53 -5.33 -4.71 -10.87
CA THR A 53 -4.93 -5.35 -9.61
C THR A 53 -4.75 -4.32 -8.51
N VAL A 54 -4.02 -3.24 -8.79
CA VAL A 54 -3.78 -2.17 -7.82
C VAL A 54 -5.09 -1.51 -7.40
N TYR A 55 -5.94 -1.13 -8.34
CA TYR A 55 -7.20 -0.45 -8.00
C TYR A 55 -8.20 -1.34 -7.26
N TRP A 56 -8.34 -2.60 -7.67
CA TRP A 56 -9.22 -3.56 -6.98
C TRP A 56 -8.75 -3.86 -5.57
N ALA A 57 -7.44 -4.04 -5.38
CA ALA A 57 -6.87 -4.33 -4.07
C ALA A 57 -6.87 -3.09 -3.16
N ALA A 58 -6.59 -1.89 -3.68
CA ALA A 58 -6.77 -0.63 -2.96
C ALA A 58 -8.24 -0.43 -2.56
N GLY A 59 -9.17 -0.71 -3.47
CA GLY A 59 -10.61 -0.70 -3.20
C GLY A 59 -11.00 -1.67 -2.09
N ALA A 60 -10.47 -2.90 -2.10
CA ALA A 60 -10.69 -3.88 -1.04
C ALA A 60 -10.19 -3.35 0.32
N MET A 61 -9.00 -2.73 0.37
CA MET A 61 -8.45 -2.19 1.61
C MET A 61 -9.21 -0.97 2.13
N LEU A 62 -9.65 -0.08 1.25
CA LEU A 62 -10.49 1.05 1.61
C LEU A 62 -11.87 0.60 2.10
N LEU A 63 -12.45 -0.42 1.46
CA LEU A 63 -13.72 -0.98 1.90
C LEU A 63 -13.59 -1.68 3.25
N HIS A 64 -12.51 -2.44 3.46
CA HIS A 64 -12.18 -3.02 4.75
C HIS A 64 -12.01 -1.92 5.81
N ALA A 65 -11.26 -0.87 5.51
CA ALA A 65 -11.08 0.28 6.39
C ALA A 65 -12.43 0.93 6.76
N PHE A 66 -13.30 1.14 5.77
CA PHE A 66 -14.62 1.73 5.99
C PHE A 66 -15.53 0.84 6.84
N PHE A 67 -15.59 -0.46 6.55
CA PHE A 67 -16.46 -1.40 7.25
C PHE A 67 -15.97 -1.72 8.67
N ALA A 68 -14.66 -1.86 8.87
CA ALA A 68 -14.09 -2.21 10.17
C ALA A 68 -13.97 -0.99 11.11
N TYR A 69 -13.66 0.19 10.56
CA TYR A 69 -13.20 1.34 11.35
C TYR A 69 -13.99 2.63 11.10
N GLY A 70 -14.90 2.66 10.12
CA GLY A 70 -15.78 3.80 9.82
C GLY A 70 -15.24 4.75 8.74
N ILE A 71 -16.10 5.68 8.28
CA ILE A 71 -15.79 6.56 7.15
C ILE A 71 -14.64 7.53 7.43
N THR A 72 -14.58 8.09 8.64
CA THR A 72 -13.50 9.01 9.02
C THR A 72 -12.15 8.31 8.94
N TYR A 73 -12.05 7.08 9.45
CA TYR A 73 -10.83 6.28 9.34
C TYR A 73 -10.45 6.06 7.88
N ALA A 74 -11.40 5.60 7.05
CA ALA A 74 -11.13 5.29 5.64
C ALA A 74 -10.68 6.52 4.84
N LEU A 75 -11.32 7.67 5.04
CA LEU A 75 -10.97 8.92 4.38
C LEU A 75 -9.62 9.46 4.86
N THR A 76 -9.35 9.46 6.18
CA THR A 76 -8.05 9.87 6.71
C THR A 76 -6.94 8.95 6.20
N PHE A 77 -7.17 7.64 6.18
CA PHE A 77 -6.22 6.66 5.63
C PHE A 77 -5.92 6.94 4.15
N LEU A 78 -6.96 7.12 3.33
CA LEU A 78 -6.82 7.41 1.91
C LEU A 78 -6.04 8.70 1.67
N VAL A 79 -6.48 9.81 2.27
CA VAL A 79 -5.87 11.13 2.04
C VAL A 79 -4.41 11.14 2.50
N VAL A 80 -4.13 10.64 3.71
CA VAL A 80 -2.76 10.63 4.23
C VAL A 80 -1.86 9.76 3.37
N THR A 81 -2.29 8.53 3.03
CA THR A 81 -1.45 7.60 2.26
C THR A 81 -1.23 8.08 0.84
N PHE A 82 -2.29 8.55 0.18
CA PHE A 82 -2.23 9.07 -1.19
C PHE A 82 -1.34 10.32 -1.27
N SER A 83 -1.55 11.30 -0.40
CA SER A 83 -0.75 12.53 -0.41
C SER A 83 0.70 12.26 -0.02
N TYR A 84 0.95 11.42 0.99
CA TYR A 84 2.31 11.06 1.40
C TYR A 84 3.08 10.36 0.28
N SER A 85 2.47 9.33 -0.33
CA SER A 85 3.11 8.59 -1.42
C SER A 85 3.35 9.49 -2.63
N LEU A 86 2.37 10.29 -3.05
CA LEU A 86 2.58 11.20 -4.17
C LEU A 86 3.71 12.20 -3.90
N LEU A 87 3.81 12.74 -2.68
CA LEU A 87 4.89 13.67 -2.32
C LEU A 87 6.25 12.98 -2.32
N ILE A 88 6.37 11.79 -1.73
CA ILE A 88 7.65 11.11 -1.64
C ILE A 88 8.14 10.60 -3.00
N GLU A 89 7.24 10.15 -3.87
CA GLU A 89 7.55 9.73 -5.25
C GLU A 89 7.96 10.92 -6.12
N GLN A 90 7.32 12.08 -5.93
CA GLN A 90 7.73 13.32 -6.60
C GLN A 90 9.13 13.79 -6.16
N VAL A 91 9.44 13.65 -4.87
CA VAL A 91 10.79 13.94 -4.37
C VAL A 91 11.79 12.90 -4.89
N GLY A 92 11.43 11.62 -4.84
CA GLY A 92 12.21 10.49 -5.34
C GLY A 92 12.61 10.63 -6.80
N SER A 93 11.61 10.69 -7.69
CA SER A 93 11.81 10.80 -9.14
C SER A 93 12.63 12.02 -9.58
N ARG A 94 12.64 13.12 -8.82
CA ARG A 94 13.39 14.34 -9.19
C ARG A 94 14.76 14.45 -8.55
N SER A 95 14.92 13.97 -7.33
CA SER A 95 16.16 14.14 -6.56
C SER A 95 17.02 12.87 -6.50
N GLY A 96 16.46 11.72 -6.88
CA GLY A 96 17.08 10.41 -6.66
C GLY A 96 17.03 9.96 -5.19
N TRP A 97 16.50 10.76 -4.26
CA TRP A 97 16.35 10.40 -2.86
C TRP A 97 14.86 10.30 -2.50
N PRO A 98 14.39 9.25 -1.80
CA PRO A 98 15.19 8.25 -1.09
C PRO A 98 15.44 6.94 -1.86
N PHE A 99 14.83 6.75 -3.03
CA PHE A 99 14.80 5.44 -3.71
C PHE A 99 16.01 5.18 -4.63
N GLY A 100 16.67 6.22 -5.14
CA GLY A 100 17.61 6.14 -6.26
C GLY A 100 17.05 6.89 -7.47
N SER A 101 17.84 6.99 -8.54
CA SER A 101 17.40 7.57 -9.81
C SER A 101 16.67 6.52 -10.63
N TYR A 102 15.46 6.83 -11.08
CA TYR A 102 14.63 5.97 -11.91
C TYR A 102 13.71 6.79 -12.80
N GLU A 103 13.25 6.16 -13.89
CA GLU A 103 12.28 6.76 -14.80
C GLU A 103 11.07 5.84 -14.94
N TYR A 104 9.87 6.37 -14.66
CA TYR A 104 8.62 5.66 -14.92
C TYR A 104 8.33 5.64 -16.41
N SER A 105 7.92 4.49 -16.94
CA SER A 105 7.37 4.44 -18.28
C SER A 105 5.98 5.08 -18.31
N GLY A 106 5.66 5.76 -19.42
CA GLY A 106 4.34 6.38 -19.65
C GLY A 106 3.19 5.38 -19.80
N THR A 107 3.42 4.08 -19.54
CA THR A 107 2.48 2.99 -19.82
C THR A 107 1.47 2.75 -18.69
N LEU A 108 1.77 3.20 -17.47
CA LEU A 108 0.94 2.98 -16.27
C LEU A 108 -0.28 3.91 -16.16
N GLY A 109 -0.65 4.58 -17.25
CA GLY A 109 -1.82 5.44 -17.34
C GLY A 109 -1.55 6.89 -16.97
N TYR A 110 -2.55 7.57 -16.42
CA TYR A 110 -2.47 9.00 -16.11
C TYR A 110 -1.37 9.29 -15.08
N GLN A 111 -0.55 10.30 -15.34
CA GLN A 111 0.53 10.72 -14.47
C GLN A 111 0.23 12.08 -13.84
N ILE A 112 0.53 12.20 -12.54
CA ILE A 112 0.52 13.47 -11.82
C ILE A 112 1.97 13.91 -11.70
N TYR A 113 2.36 14.98 -12.42
CA TYR A 113 3.73 15.52 -12.43
C TYR A 113 4.83 14.45 -12.67
N GLY A 114 4.58 13.49 -13.56
CA GLY A 114 5.54 12.41 -13.89
C GLY A 114 5.42 11.14 -13.03
N VAL A 115 4.62 11.13 -11.96
CA VAL A 115 4.34 9.93 -11.17
C VAL A 115 3.01 9.32 -11.60
N PRO A 116 2.96 8.04 -12.04
CA PRO A 116 1.71 7.38 -12.41
C PRO A 116 0.72 7.35 -11.24
N LEU A 117 -0.55 7.69 -11.49
CA LEU A 117 -1.62 7.72 -10.48
C LEU A 117 -1.80 6.36 -9.79
N VAL A 118 -1.51 5.27 -10.51
CA VAL A 118 -1.58 3.91 -9.95
C VAL A 118 -0.61 3.72 -8.79
N VAL A 119 0.53 4.43 -8.75
CA VAL A 119 1.55 4.29 -7.72
C VAL A 119 1.00 4.68 -6.34
N PRO A 120 0.45 5.89 -6.11
CA PRO A 120 -0.21 6.21 -4.85
C PRO A 120 -1.30 5.22 -4.40
N PHE A 121 -2.03 4.61 -5.34
CA PHE A 121 -2.99 3.56 -5.02
C PHE A 121 -2.35 2.23 -4.66
N ALA A 122 -1.17 1.91 -5.20
CA ALA A 122 -0.38 0.75 -4.78
C ALA A 122 0.08 0.91 -3.32
N TRP A 123 0.46 2.12 -2.92
CA TRP A 123 0.72 2.45 -1.50
C TRP A 123 -0.53 2.24 -0.63
N VAL A 124 -1.72 2.70 -1.07
CA VAL A 124 -3.00 2.47 -0.37
C VAL A 124 -3.34 0.99 -0.26
N MET A 125 -3.07 0.21 -1.31
CA MET A 125 -3.30 -1.24 -1.33
C MET A 125 -2.51 -1.96 -0.24
N ILE A 126 -1.24 -1.61 -0.02
CA ILE A 126 -0.38 -2.36 0.90
C ILE A 126 -0.31 -1.75 2.32
N ALA A 127 -0.47 -0.44 2.46
CA ALA A 127 -0.25 0.23 3.74
C ALA A 127 -1.25 -0.21 4.82
N HIS A 128 -2.53 -0.41 4.48
CA HIS A 128 -3.55 -0.82 5.46
C HIS A 128 -3.31 -2.22 6.05
N PRO A 129 -3.13 -3.29 5.26
CA PRO A 129 -2.90 -4.62 5.83
C PRO A 129 -1.57 -4.67 6.61
N VAL A 130 -0.53 -3.99 6.13
CA VAL A 130 0.76 -3.90 6.84
C VAL A 130 0.62 -3.17 8.17
N LEU A 131 -0.12 -2.05 8.23
CA LEU A 131 -0.37 -1.33 9.47
C LEU A 131 -1.12 -2.21 10.49
N ILE A 132 -2.15 -2.94 10.04
CA ILE A 132 -2.89 -3.86 10.90
C ILE A 132 -1.98 -4.97 11.42
N ALA A 133 -1.18 -5.58 10.56
CA ALA A 133 -0.24 -6.63 10.94
C ALA A 133 0.79 -6.11 11.96
N ALA A 134 1.40 -4.95 11.71
CA ALA A 134 2.36 -4.33 12.61
C ALA A 134 1.76 -4.02 14.00
N ARG A 135 0.53 -3.50 14.05
CA ARG A 135 -0.21 -3.25 15.30
C ARG A 135 -0.55 -4.53 16.08
N LYS A 136 -0.68 -5.67 15.39
CA LYS A 136 -0.89 -6.97 16.05
C LYS A 136 0.42 -7.54 16.63
N VAL A 137 1.55 -7.29 15.97
CA VAL A 137 2.87 -7.79 16.41
C VAL A 137 3.42 -6.95 17.56
N THR A 138 3.25 -5.62 17.54
CA THR A 138 3.84 -4.73 18.53
C THR A 138 2.96 -3.52 18.83
N LYS A 139 3.11 -2.96 20.03
CA LYS A 139 2.44 -1.72 20.45
C LYS A 139 3.32 -0.48 20.24
N ASN A 140 4.64 -0.61 20.41
CA ASN A 140 5.57 0.52 20.46
C ASN A 140 6.35 0.71 19.16
N TRP A 141 6.60 -0.38 18.42
CA TRP A 141 7.47 -0.37 17.24
C TRP A 141 6.68 -0.50 15.93
N VAL A 142 5.41 -0.09 15.92
CA VAL A 142 4.50 -0.24 14.75
C VAL A 142 5.12 0.35 13.49
N PHE A 143 5.82 1.48 13.61
CA PHE A 143 6.49 2.12 12.48
C PHE A 143 7.60 1.24 11.88
N LEU A 144 8.40 0.57 12.73
CA LEU A 144 9.50 -0.28 12.27
C LEU A 144 8.98 -1.55 11.60
N TYR A 145 8.08 -2.28 12.24
CA TYR A 145 7.49 -3.49 11.66
C TYR A 145 6.65 -3.18 10.42
N GLY A 146 5.96 -2.04 10.42
CA GLY A 146 5.23 -1.56 9.26
C GLY A 146 6.19 -1.20 8.11
N GLY A 147 7.27 -0.47 8.38
CA GLY A 147 8.28 -0.14 7.38
C GLY A 147 8.97 -1.37 6.79
N LEU A 148 9.28 -2.37 7.62
CA LEU A 148 9.77 -3.67 7.16
C LEU A 148 8.76 -4.37 6.24
N GLY A 149 7.45 -4.27 6.55
CA GLY A 149 6.40 -4.81 5.70
C GLY A 149 6.28 -4.10 4.35
N MET A 150 6.43 -2.77 4.33
CA MET A 150 6.46 -1.98 3.08
C MET A 150 7.68 -2.34 2.22
N MET A 151 8.87 -2.39 2.83
CA MET A 151 10.12 -2.82 2.20
C MET A 151 10.01 -4.25 1.65
N ALA A 152 9.46 -5.20 2.41
CA ALA A 152 9.31 -6.58 1.97
C ALA A 152 8.37 -6.71 0.76
N TRP A 153 7.32 -5.87 0.70
CA TRP A 153 6.44 -5.85 -0.45
C TRP A 153 7.11 -5.24 -1.69
N ASP A 154 7.90 -4.18 -1.53
CA ASP A 154 8.69 -3.61 -2.63
C ASP A 154 9.69 -4.62 -3.22
N LEU A 155 10.43 -5.33 -2.37
CA LEU A 155 11.36 -6.40 -2.81
C LEU A 155 10.68 -7.51 -3.63
N PHE A 156 9.36 -7.69 -3.45
CA PHE A 156 8.55 -8.60 -4.26
C PHE A 156 8.01 -7.95 -5.55
N LEU A 157 7.59 -6.69 -5.48
CA LEU A 157 6.99 -5.96 -6.59
C LEU A 157 8.01 -5.53 -7.64
N ASP A 158 9.12 -4.94 -7.19
CA ASP A 158 10.07 -4.22 -8.02
C ASP A 158 10.63 -5.08 -9.17
N PRO A 159 11.00 -6.36 -8.95
CA PRO A 159 11.45 -7.23 -10.04
C PRO A 159 10.40 -7.44 -11.13
N GLN A 160 9.12 -7.52 -10.77
CA GLN A 160 8.03 -7.70 -11.74
C GLN A 160 7.85 -6.45 -12.60
N MET A 161 8.02 -5.28 -11.99
CA MET A 161 7.84 -3.99 -12.66
C MET A 161 9.02 -3.64 -13.55
N VAL A 162 10.25 -3.95 -13.11
CA VAL A 162 11.45 -3.86 -13.95
C VAL A 162 11.38 -4.85 -15.12
N ALA A 163 11.02 -6.11 -14.87
CA ALA A 163 10.88 -7.11 -15.94
C ALA A 163 9.79 -6.75 -16.97
N ALA A 164 8.76 -6.01 -16.56
CA ALA A 164 7.71 -5.51 -17.43
C ALA A 164 7.95 -4.08 -17.97
N GLU A 165 9.18 -3.56 -17.83
CA GLU A 165 9.60 -2.24 -18.32
C GLU A 165 8.68 -1.10 -17.86
N ARG A 166 8.17 -1.21 -16.62
CA ARG A 166 7.29 -0.18 -16.01
C ARG A 166 8.09 0.97 -15.45
N TRP A 167 9.32 0.72 -15.05
CA TRP A 167 10.34 1.71 -14.77
C TRP A 167 11.71 1.08 -14.94
N ILE A 168 12.71 1.94 -15.10
CA ILE A 168 14.12 1.56 -15.24
C ILE A 168 14.92 2.35 -14.23
N TRP A 169 15.82 1.66 -13.52
CA TRP A 169 16.74 2.25 -12.57
C TRP A 169 18.03 2.69 -13.26
N ASP A 170 18.54 3.86 -12.91
CA ASP A 170 19.85 4.37 -13.33
C ASP A 170 20.75 4.51 -12.11
N PHE A 171 21.70 3.58 -11.94
CA PHE A 171 22.62 3.60 -10.81
C PHE A 171 23.94 2.89 -11.08
N THR A 172 24.96 3.32 -10.35
CA THR A 172 26.24 2.61 -10.21
C THR A 172 26.45 2.27 -8.75
N GLY A 173 26.60 0.99 -8.41
CA GLY A 173 26.91 0.58 -7.04
C GLY A 173 26.23 -0.72 -6.60
N PRO A 174 26.03 -0.90 -5.28
CA PRO A 174 25.40 -2.08 -4.72
C PRO A 174 23.95 -2.28 -5.17
N ASN A 175 23.62 -3.51 -5.58
CA ASN A 175 22.27 -3.94 -5.95
C ASN A 175 21.70 -4.94 -4.94
N VAL A 176 20.39 -5.15 -5.03
CA VAL A 176 19.69 -6.16 -4.24
C VAL A 176 20.22 -7.55 -4.64
N PRO A 177 20.57 -8.44 -3.69
CA PRO A 177 21.03 -9.78 -4.01
C PRO A 177 20.06 -10.50 -4.95
N LEU A 178 20.60 -11.09 -6.03
CA LEU A 178 19.85 -11.78 -7.10
C LEU A 178 18.96 -10.86 -7.97
N GLN A 179 19.09 -9.54 -7.84
CA GLN A 179 18.35 -8.53 -8.62
C GLN A 179 19.29 -7.40 -9.06
N PRO A 180 20.13 -7.65 -10.09
CA PRO A 180 21.22 -6.74 -10.46
C PRO A 180 20.75 -5.37 -10.95
N ASP A 181 19.52 -5.28 -11.45
CA ASP A 181 18.93 -4.07 -12.02
C ASP A 181 18.23 -3.18 -10.97
N ILE A 182 18.28 -3.55 -9.68
CA ILE A 182 17.59 -2.82 -8.61
C ILE A 182 18.63 -2.35 -7.57
N PRO A 183 18.72 -1.04 -7.30
CA PRO A 183 19.69 -0.50 -6.35
C PRO A 183 19.30 -0.80 -4.90
N LEU A 184 20.27 -1.03 -4.02
CA LEU A 184 20.02 -1.15 -2.57
C LEU A 184 19.41 0.12 -1.96
N SER A 185 19.60 1.28 -2.61
CA SER A 185 18.96 2.53 -2.19
C SER A 185 17.44 2.43 -2.23
N ASN A 186 16.86 1.68 -3.18
CA ASN A 186 15.40 1.54 -3.30
C ASN A 186 14.85 0.83 -2.06
N THR A 187 15.45 -0.31 -1.70
CA THR A 187 15.08 -1.08 -0.51
C THR A 187 15.18 -0.24 0.76
N PHE A 188 16.26 0.53 0.92
CA PHE A 188 16.41 1.43 2.07
C PHE A 188 15.39 2.58 2.04
N GLY A 189 15.10 3.12 0.86
CA GLY A 189 14.10 4.15 0.65
C GLY A 189 12.71 3.68 1.07
N TRP A 190 12.28 2.48 0.66
CA TRP A 190 11.02 1.88 1.08
C TRP A 190 10.96 1.58 2.58
N LEU A 191 12.07 1.16 3.19
CA LEU A 191 12.14 1.01 4.63
C LEU A 191 11.91 2.36 5.34
N LEU A 192 12.66 3.39 4.96
CA LEU A 192 12.61 4.71 5.62
C LEU A 192 11.25 5.40 5.43
N THR A 193 10.77 5.43 4.19
CA THR A 193 9.48 6.06 3.83
C THR A 193 8.30 5.24 4.34
N GLY A 194 8.39 3.91 4.30
CA GLY A 194 7.45 3.01 4.94
C GLY A 194 7.37 3.24 6.45
N MET A 195 8.50 3.38 7.14
CA MET A 195 8.54 3.74 8.56
C MET A 195 7.86 5.08 8.82
N GLY A 196 8.14 6.10 7.99
CA GLY A 196 7.52 7.41 8.07
C GLY A 196 6.00 7.36 7.93
N LEU A 197 5.51 6.74 6.86
CA LEU A 197 4.08 6.55 6.63
C LEU A 197 3.42 5.80 7.78
N MET A 198 4.01 4.70 8.24
CA MET A 198 3.46 3.87 9.31
C MET A 198 3.44 4.60 10.65
N ALA A 199 4.43 5.45 10.94
CA ALA A 199 4.42 6.32 12.11
C ALA A 199 3.25 7.32 12.06
N ILE A 200 3.08 8.00 10.91
CA ILE A 200 1.99 8.97 10.69
C ILE A 200 0.63 8.28 10.81
N LEU A 201 0.40 7.20 10.05
CA LEU A 201 -0.84 6.45 10.08
C LEU A 201 -1.14 5.91 11.48
N ASN A 202 -0.14 5.35 12.17
CA ASN A 202 -0.34 4.86 13.52
C ASN A 202 -0.74 5.98 14.51
N ARG A 203 -0.25 7.20 14.29
CA ARG A 203 -0.56 8.37 15.11
C ARG A 203 -1.93 8.98 14.82
N VAL A 204 -2.33 9.07 13.55
CA VAL A 204 -3.57 9.73 13.12
C VAL A 204 -4.78 8.79 13.15
N LEU A 205 -4.58 7.50 12.91
CA LEU A 205 -5.63 6.48 12.91
C LEU A 205 -5.73 5.77 14.27
N ARG A 206 -5.55 6.50 15.37
CA ARG A 206 -5.69 5.94 16.73
C ARG A 206 -7.15 5.62 16.99
N GLN A 207 -7.43 4.34 17.24
CA GLN A 207 -8.69 3.83 17.79
C GLN A 207 -8.41 3.11 19.09
#